data_AF-A0A919PHY6-F1
#
_entry.id   AF-A0A919PHY6-F1
#
_cell.length_a   1.000
_cell.length_b   1.000
_cell.length_c   1.000
_cell.angle_alpha   90.00
_cell.angle_beta   90.00
_cell.angle_gamma   90.00
#
_symmetry.space_group_name_H-M   'P 1'
#
loop_
_entity.id
_entity.type
_entity.pdbx_description
1 polymer ?
#
loop_
_entity_poly.entity_id
_entity_poly.type
_entity_poly.pdbx_seq_one_letter_code
_entity_poly.pdbx_strand_id
1 'polypeptide(L)'
;MRTRSLWLASPFVAVAVLAIAVEVYAHRNPRNYLALRPVAEYGPTFAVALAVPVLLALAVLVAAPPGSFRTVTAWVLVALVLPVGCVGGLADPLVAAERQVRSSTTATRSSDGRWEVVIVGYTYHSDSDGYLDEFVLRSRAGWLSREAPRPLAFIWHSSHQVQVEVVRVEIPAPGAIELHTSDGAVHRTTFDPAGLAIADRFEQCGDEGQFICP
;
A
#
# COMPACT_ATOMS: atom_id res chain seq x y z
N MET A 1 -29.58 5.12 45.19
CA MET A 1 -29.20 6.31 44.40
C MET A 1 -27.84 6.05 43.74
N ARG A 2 -27.80 6.22 42.40
CA ARG A 2 -26.75 6.77 41.51
C ARG A 2 -25.27 6.54 41.86
N THR A 3 -24.35 6.21 40.96
CA THR A 3 -24.27 6.03 39.50
C THR A 3 -22.87 5.45 39.27
N ARG A 4 -22.72 4.19 38.85
CA ARG A 4 -21.43 3.61 38.44
C ARG A 4 -21.61 2.95 37.07
N SER A 5 -21.77 3.76 36.03
CA SER A 5 -22.01 3.24 34.67
C SER A 5 -21.29 4.03 33.56
N LEU A 6 -20.20 4.74 33.87
CA LEU A 6 -19.50 5.58 32.88
C LEU A 6 -18.06 5.16 32.54
N TRP A 7 -17.53 4.08 33.12
CA TRP A 7 -16.13 3.68 32.91
C TRP A 7 -15.89 2.58 31.88
N LEU A 8 -16.94 2.04 31.26
CA LEU A 8 -16.84 0.92 30.31
C LEU A 8 -16.60 1.34 28.84
N ALA A 9 -16.70 2.64 28.52
CA ALA A 9 -16.45 3.13 27.16
C ALA A 9 -14.96 3.34 26.83
N SER A 10 -14.07 3.30 27.83
CA SER A 10 -12.67 3.72 27.70
C SER A 10 -11.80 2.87 26.75
N PRO A 11 -11.81 1.52 26.80
CA PRO A 11 -10.91 0.73 25.95
C PRO A 11 -11.38 0.64 24.48
N PHE A 12 -12.70 0.65 24.24
CA PHE A 12 -13.26 0.64 22.88
C PHE A 12 -12.94 1.94 22.13
N VAL A 13 -13.03 3.07 22.83
CA VAL A 13 -12.65 4.37 22.27
C VAL A 13 -11.15 4.41 21.99
N ALA A 14 -10.29 3.89 22.88
CA ALA A 14 -8.85 3.88 22.66
C ALA A 14 -8.41 3.04 21.45
N VAL A 15 -9.01 1.85 21.24
CA VAL A 15 -8.70 0.99 20.08
C VAL A 15 -9.22 1.59 18.79
N ALA A 16 -10.44 2.14 18.79
CA ALA A 16 -10.98 2.85 17.62
C ALA A 16 -10.12 4.08 17.27
N VAL A 17 -9.69 4.85 18.27
CA VAL A 17 -8.77 5.98 18.08
C VAL A 17 -7.42 5.52 17.56
N LEU A 18 -6.89 4.39 18.02
CA LEU A 18 -5.62 3.85 17.52
C LEU A 18 -5.74 3.36 16.07
N ALA A 19 -6.81 2.63 15.71
CA ALA A 19 -7.06 2.18 14.35
C ALA A 19 -7.26 3.37 13.40
N ILE A 20 -8.06 4.37 13.80
CA ILE A 20 -8.23 5.63 13.08
C ILE A 20 -6.89 6.37 12.99
N ALA A 21 -6.09 6.42 14.07
CA ALA A 21 -4.80 7.08 14.05
C ALA A 21 -3.78 6.37 13.15
N VAL A 22 -3.81 5.03 13.07
CA VAL A 22 -2.97 4.24 12.16
C VAL A 22 -3.40 4.45 10.71
N GLU A 23 -4.69 4.40 10.40
CA GLU A 23 -5.20 4.75 9.06
C GLU A 23 -4.86 6.19 8.70
N VAL A 24 -5.12 7.14 9.59
CA VAL A 24 -4.80 8.55 9.39
C VAL A 24 -3.29 8.72 9.24
N TYR A 25 -2.45 8.02 10.02
CA TYR A 25 -0.99 8.11 9.90
C TYR A 25 -0.49 7.51 8.59
N ALA A 26 -0.98 6.33 8.19
CA ALA A 26 -0.66 5.71 6.91
C ALA A 26 -1.11 6.60 5.73
N HIS A 27 -2.28 7.22 5.84
CA HIS A 27 -2.80 8.15 4.82
C HIS A 27 -2.12 9.53 4.86
N ARG A 28 -1.50 9.91 5.99
CA ARG A 28 -0.82 11.20 6.17
C ARG A 28 0.69 11.17 6.02
N ASN A 29 1.35 10.01 6.07
CA ASN A 29 2.81 9.92 5.97
C ASN A 29 3.27 9.14 4.72
N PRO A 30 3.19 9.75 3.53
CA PRO A 30 3.47 9.10 2.23
C PRO A 30 4.95 8.69 2.08
N ARG A 31 5.88 9.29 2.85
CA ARG A 31 7.31 8.94 2.77
C ARG A 31 7.62 7.54 3.30
N ASN A 32 6.72 6.96 4.10
CA ASN A 32 6.87 5.62 4.67
C ASN A 32 5.86 4.61 4.09
N TYR A 33 5.12 4.98 3.03
CA TYR A 33 4.10 4.11 2.45
C TYR A 33 4.68 2.84 1.80
N LEU A 34 5.94 2.88 1.33
CA LEU A 34 6.62 1.69 0.81
C LEU A 34 6.73 0.56 1.87
N ALA A 35 6.85 0.91 3.15
CA ALA A 35 6.87 -0.07 4.25
C ALA A 35 5.46 -0.49 4.72
N LEU A 36 4.42 0.25 4.35
CA LEU A 36 3.03 0.06 4.80
C LEU A 36 2.07 -0.35 3.68
N ARG A 37 2.55 -0.46 2.43
CA ARG A 37 1.79 -0.88 1.25
C ARG A 37 1.03 -2.20 1.44
N PRO A 38 1.58 -3.23 2.12
CA PRO A 38 0.80 -4.44 2.43
C PRO A 38 -0.47 -4.11 3.22
N VAL A 39 -0.37 -3.25 4.25
CA VAL A 39 -1.52 -2.87 5.09
C VAL A 39 -2.57 -2.08 4.32
N ALA A 40 -2.14 -1.28 3.34
CA ALA A 40 -3.04 -0.52 2.48
C ALA A 40 -3.78 -1.38 1.43
N GLU A 41 -3.12 -2.41 0.89
CA GLU A 41 -3.72 -3.32 -0.10
C GLU A 41 -4.76 -4.25 0.53
N TYR A 42 -4.59 -4.66 1.79
CA TYR A 42 -5.59 -5.49 2.50
C TYR A 42 -6.81 -4.70 3.04
N GLY A 43 -6.76 -3.37 2.96
CA GLY A 43 -7.88 -2.47 3.25
C GLY A 43 -8.36 -2.46 4.72
N PRO A 44 -9.45 -1.72 5.01
CA PRO A 44 -10.02 -1.59 6.36
C PRO A 44 -10.48 -2.94 6.95
N THR A 45 -10.71 -3.93 6.10
CA THR A 45 -11.06 -5.31 6.46
C THR A 45 -10.04 -5.97 7.39
N PHE A 46 -8.74 -5.76 7.16
CA PHE A 46 -7.69 -6.35 8.00
C PHE A 46 -7.61 -5.67 9.38
N ALA A 47 -7.72 -4.34 9.42
CA ALA A 47 -7.76 -3.57 10.65
C ALA A 47 -8.99 -3.93 11.51
N VAL A 48 -10.17 -4.09 10.88
CA VAL A 48 -11.40 -4.54 11.55
C VAL A 48 -11.27 -6.00 12.02
N ALA A 49 -10.68 -6.88 11.19
CA ALA A 49 -10.46 -8.28 11.55
C ALA A 49 -9.51 -8.46 12.75
N LEU A 50 -8.54 -7.56 12.95
CA LEU A 50 -7.68 -7.54 14.14
C LEU A 50 -8.33 -6.84 15.35
N ALA A 51 -9.15 -5.82 15.13
CA ALA A 51 -9.78 -5.05 16.21
C ALA A 51 -10.93 -5.82 16.88
N VAL A 52 -11.80 -6.47 16.11
CA VAL A 52 -12.99 -7.18 16.60
C VAL A 52 -12.65 -8.24 17.67
N PRO A 53 -11.63 -9.10 17.51
CA PRO A 53 -11.33 -10.14 18.47
C PRO A 53 -10.67 -9.62 19.76
N VAL A 54 -9.84 -8.57 19.65
CA VAL A 54 -9.25 -7.89 20.81
C VAL A 54 -10.35 -7.27 21.67
N LEU A 55 -11.34 -6.65 21.03
CA LEU A 55 -12.52 -6.10 21.67
C LEU A 55 -13.40 -7.19 22.30
N LEU A 56 -13.54 -8.35 21.65
CA LEU A 56 -14.27 -9.50 22.18
C LEU A 56 -13.58 -10.10 23.41
N ALA A 57 -12.24 -10.24 23.38
CA ALA A 57 -11.45 -10.71 24.52
C ALA A 57 -11.54 -9.75 25.71
N LEU A 58 -11.50 -8.43 25.47
CA LEU A 58 -11.73 -7.40 26.47
C LEU A 58 -13.16 -7.44 27.04
N ALA A 59 -14.19 -7.65 26.21
CA ALA A 59 -15.56 -7.79 26.68
C ALA A 59 -15.75 -9.01 27.59
N VAL A 60 -15.16 -10.16 27.25
CA VAL A 60 -15.15 -11.38 28.08
C VAL A 60 -14.40 -11.14 29.39
N LEU A 61 -13.26 -10.44 29.33
CA LEU A 61 -12.51 -10.01 30.50
C LEU A 61 -13.26 -9.03 31.38
N VAL A 62 -14.32 -8.38 30.94
CA VAL A 62 -15.03 -7.38 31.76
C VAL A 62 -16.38 -7.92 32.26
N ALA A 63 -17.07 -8.71 31.45
CA ALA A 63 -18.40 -9.23 31.77
C ALA A 63 -18.39 -10.51 32.62
N ALA A 64 -17.33 -11.31 32.60
CA ALA A 64 -17.29 -12.57 33.33
C ALA A 64 -16.87 -12.42 34.81
N PRO A 65 -17.49 -13.18 35.74
CA PRO A 65 -17.07 -13.19 37.14
C PRO A 65 -15.61 -13.63 37.30
N PRO A 66 -14.87 -13.10 38.29
CA PRO A 66 -13.45 -13.40 38.46
C PRO A 66 -13.24 -14.89 38.79
N GLY A 67 -12.39 -15.55 38.01
CA GLY A 67 -12.06 -16.98 38.15
C GLY A 67 -11.10 -17.45 37.05
N SER A 68 -10.46 -18.61 37.24
CA SER A 68 -9.50 -19.21 36.31
C SER A 68 -10.06 -19.43 34.90
N PHE A 69 -11.38 -19.62 34.78
CA PHE A 69 -12.06 -19.76 33.50
C PHE A 69 -11.97 -18.47 32.65
N ARG A 70 -12.08 -17.30 33.27
CA ARG A 70 -12.04 -15.99 32.58
C ARG A 70 -10.66 -15.69 31.98
N THR A 71 -9.59 -16.03 32.68
CA THR A 71 -8.22 -15.89 32.15
C THR A 71 -7.97 -16.88 31.02
N VAL A 72 -8.42 -18.14 31.15
CA VAL A 72 -8.26 -19.14 30.09
C VAL A 72 -9.04 -18.75 28.83
N THR A 73 -10.30 -18.30 28.93
CA THR A 73 -11.08 -17.88 27.75
C THR A 73 -10.48 -16.65 27.06
N ALA A 74 -9.96 -15.68 27.82
CA ALA A 74 -9.30 -14.50 27.26
C ALA A 74 -7.99 -14.87 26.51
N TRP A 75 -7.17 -15.74 27.10
CA TRP A 75 -5.95 -16.24 26.46
C TRP A 75 -6.25 -17.10 25.23
N VAL A 76 -7.28 -17.94 25.26
CA VAL A 76 -7.73 -18.72 24.10
C VAL A 76 -8.21 -17.81 22.97
N LEU A 77 -8.94 -16.74 23.27
CA LEU A 77 -9.35 -15.75 22.24
C LEU A 77 -8.16 -15.00 21.65
N VAL A 78 -7.20 -14.57 22.47
CA VAL A 78 -5.96 -13.93 21.99
C VAL A 78 -5.13 -14.92 21.15
N ALA A 79 -5.01 -16.18 21.60
CA ALA A 79 -4.28 -17.24 20.92
C ALA A 79 -4.97 -17.78 19.66
N LEU A 80 -6.28 -17.58 19.48
CA LEU A 80 -7.01 -17.87 18.24
C LEU A 80 -6.83 -16.77 17.18
N VAL A 81 -6.48 -15.56 17.61
CA VAL A 81 -6.36 -14.37 16.74
C VAL A 81 -4.94 -14.16 16.26
N LEU A 82 -3.96 -14.47 17.11
CA LEU A 82 -2.54 -14.52 16.75
C LEU A 82 -2.27 -15.36 15.49
N PRO A 83 -2.79 -16.60 15.33
CA PRO A 83 -2.57 -17.37 14.12
C PRO A 83 -3.40 -16.88 12.93
N VAL A 84 -4.51 -16.15 13.07
CA VAL A 84 -5.22 -15.58 11.91
C VAL A 84 -4.50 -14.30 11.41
N GLY A 85 -3.99 -13.48 12.32
CA GLY A 85 -3.11 -12.35 12.00
C GLY A 85 -1.73 -12.78 11.48
N CYS A 86 -1.22 -13.92 11.94
CA CYS A 86 0.04 -14.49 11.45
C CYS A 86 -0.15 -15.32 10.17
N VAL A 87 -1.16 -16.18 10.04
CA VAL A 87 -1.33 -17.04 8.85
C VAL A 87 -1.91 -16.26 7.66
N GLY A 88 -2.76 -15.25 7.89
CA GLY A 88 -3.18 -14.31 6.84
C GLY A 88 -2.05 -13.39 6.36
N GLY A 89 -1.09 -13.06 7.24
CA GLY A 89 0.15 -12.36 6.89
C GLY A 89 1.29 -13.25 6.41
N LEU A 90 1.15 -14.58 6.54
CA LEU A 90 2.14 -15.58 6.12
C LEU A 90 1.74 -16.40 4.89
N ALA A 91 0.55 -16.18 4.32
CA ALA A 91 0.14 -16.82 3.06
C ALA A 91 0.56 -16.03 1.81
N ASP A 92 0.80 -14.71 1.92
CA ASP A 92 1.36 -13.87 0.84
C ASP A 92 2.89 -13.60 0.84
N PRO A 93 3.72 -13.92 1.86
CA PRO A 93 5.16 -13.68 1.79
C PRO A 93 5.89 -14.67 0.88
N LEU A 94 5.21 -15.68 0.33
CA LEU A 94 5.80 -16.56 -0.68
C LEU A 94 5.77 -15.93 -2.08
N VAL A 95 4.93 -14.91 -2.32
CA VAL A 95 4.96 -14.11 -3.57
C VAL A 95 5.56 -12.73 -3.30
N ALA A 96 5.39 -12.18 -2.10
CA ALA A 96 6.17 -11.05 -1.58
C ALA A 96 7.54 -11.48 -1.03
N ALA A 97 8.13 -12.50 -1.62
CA ALA A 97 9.53 -12.87 -1.45
C ALA A 97 10.39 -11.79 -2.13
N GLU A 98 10.50 -10.68 -1.41
CA GLU A 98 11.62 -9.73 -1.36
C GLU A 98 11.90 -8.86 -2.59
N ARG A 99 10.93 -8.01 -2.96
CA ARG A 99 11.22 -6.76 -3.68
C ARG A 99 11.92 -5.79 -2.73
N GLN A 100 13.24 -5.65 -2.85
CA GLN A 100 14.01 -4.65 -2.09
C GLN A 100 14.09 -3.35 -2.88
N VAL A 101 13.77 -2.21 -2.26
CA VAL A 101 13.89 -0.90 -2.91
C VAL A 101 15.38 -0.60 -3.16
N ARG A 102 15.75 -0.51 -4.42
CA ARG A 102 17.10 -0.17 -4.89
C ARG A 102 17.29 1.33 -5.08
N SER A 103 16.28 2.00 -5.65
CA SER A 103 16.36 3.41 -6.01
C SER A 103 14.97 4.05 -6.00
N SER A 104 14.94 5.38 -5.85
CA SER A 104 13.74 6.18 -5.99
C SER A 104 14.10 7.55 -6.56
N THR A 105 13.64 7.85 -7.77
CA THR A 105 14.01 9.07 -8.50
C THR A 105 12.80 9.73 -9.13
N THR A 106 12.71 11.06 -9.13
CA THR A 106 11.64 11.76 -9.86
C THR A 106 11.90 11.69 -11.37
N ALA A 107 11.00 11.06 -12.13
CA ALA A 107 11.05 11.05 -13.60
C ALA A 107 10.69 12.42 -14.18
N THR A 108 9.59 13.00 -13.68
CA THR A 108 9.05 14.26 -14.21
C THR A 108 8.19 14.97 -13.18
N ARG A 109 7.95 16.26 -13.40
CA ARG A 109 7.02 17.08 -12.62
C ARG A 109 6.14 17.90 -13.54
N SER A 110 4.90 18.13 -13.13
CA SER A 110 4.02 19.09 -13.80
C SER A 110 4.58 20.51 -13.66
N SER A 111 4.22 21.38 -14.60
CA SER A 111 4.67 22.79 -14.63
C SER A 111 4.25 23.59 -13.39
N ASP A 112 3.13 23.24 -12.78
CA ASP A 112 2.63 23.81 -11.53
C ASP A 112 3.25 23.16 -10.27
N GLY A 113 4.12 22.16 -10.43
CA GLY A 113 4.77 21.42 -9.35
C GLY A 113 3.84 20.57 -8.48
N ARG A 114 2.55 20.49 -8.83
CA ARG A 114 1.53 19.79 -8.04
C ARG A 114 1.56 18.28 -8.23
N TRP A 115 2.12 17.80 -9.33
CA TRP A 115 2.19 16.39 -9.69
C TRP A 115 3.61 16.00 -10.03
N GLU A 116 4.01 14.80 -9.66
CA GLU A 116 5.25 14.20 -10.11
C GLU A 116 5.05 12.71 -10.41
N VAL A 117 5.83 12.19 -11.36
CA VAL A 117 5.98 10.75 -11.51
C VAL A 117 7.33 10.37 -10.94
N VAL A 118 7.34 9.37 -10.06
CA VAL A 118 8.53 8.83 -9.41
C VAL A 118 8.77 7.42 -9.93
N ILE A 119 10.02 7.12 -10.29
CA ILE A 119 10.47 5.78 -10.61
C ILE A 119 10.98 5.16 -9.33
N VAL A 120 10.39 4.05 -8.92
CA VAL A 120 10.86 3.24 -7.79
C VAL A 120 11.41 1.95 -8.36
N GLY A 121 12.73 1.78 -8.25
CA GLY A 121 13.43 0.58 -8.70
C GLY A 121 13.49 -0.45 -7.59
N TYR A 122 13.18 -1.70 -7.91
CA TYR A 122 13.21 -2.84 -7.01
C TYR A 122 14.12 -3.93 -7.55
N THR A 123 14.88 -4.59 -6.68
CA THR A 123 15.60 -5.83 -7.00
C THR A 123 14.87 -7.01 -6.40
N TYR A 124 14.92 -8.16 -7.06
CA TYR A 124 14.36 -9.41 -6.55
C TYR A 124 15.48 -10.29 -6.03
N HIS A 125 15.39 -10.65 -4.75
CA HIS A 125 16.40 -11.45 -4.07
C HIS A 125 17.81 -10.83 -4.14
N SER A 126 18.80 -11.52 -3.57
CA SER A 126 20.20 -11.07 -3.57
C SER A 126 20.91 -11.26 -4.92
N ASP A 127 20.24 -11.83 -5.93
CA ASP A 127 20.79 -12.00 -7.29
C ASP A 127 20.39 -10.82 -8.17
N SER A 128 21.39 -10.14 -8.74
CA SER A 128 21.27 -8.83 -9.38
C SER A 128 20.76 -8.83 -10.82
N ASP A 129 20.40 -9.99 -11.36
CA ASP A 129 20.21 -10.17 -12.80
C ASP A 129 18.85 -9.69 -13.31
N GLY A 130 17.94 -9.38 -12.37
CA GLY A 130 16.64 -8.77 -12.67
C GLY A 130 16.29 -7.63 -11.71
N TYR A 131 15.68 -6.58 -12.24
CA TYR A 131 15.11 -5.50 -11.45
C TYR A 131 13.77 -5.04 -12.05
N LEU A 132 12.95 -4.37 -11.27
CA LEU A 132 11.63 -3.88 -11.67
C LEU A 132 11.57 -2.38 -11.41
N ASP A 133 11.17 -1.61 -12.40
CA ASP A 133 10.88 -0.20 -12.24
C ASP A 133 9.36 0.02 -12.20
N GLU A 134 8.88 0.63 -11.11
CA GLU A 134 7.51 1.09 -10.95
C GLU A 134 7.43 2.60 -11.15
N PHE A 135 6.55 3.05 -12.04
CA PHE A 135 6.28 4.46 -12.27
C PHE A 135 5.06 4.87 -11.45
N VAL A 136 5.24 5.68 -10.41
CA VAL A 136 4.21 6.05 -9.45
C VAL A 136 3.85 7.52 -9.60
N LEU A 137 2.58 7.82 -9.85
CA LEU A 137 2.06 9.19 -9.82
C LEU A 137 1.89 9.65 -8.36
N ARG A 138 2.39 10.85 -8.05
CA ARG A 138 2.33 11.47 -6.73
C ARG A 138 1.84 12.91 -6.80
N SER A 139 0.87 13.24 -5.96
CA SER A 139 0.45 14.60 -5.63
C SER A 139 1.42 15.23 -4.65
N ARG A 140 1.89 16.44 -4.97
CA ARG A 140 2.50 17.39 -4.03
C ARG A 140 1.57 18.53 -3.64
N ALA A 141 0.34 18.54 -4.15
CA ALA A 141 -0.66 19.52 -3.78
C ALA A 141 -1.11 19.32 -2.32
N GLY A 142 -0.91 20.35 -1.48
CA GLY A 142 -1.34 20.38 -0.09
C GLY A 142 -0.22 20.12 0.91
N TRP A 143 -0.60 19.99 2.19
CA TRP A 143 0.34 19.80 3.30
C TRP A 143 1.03 18.42 3.28
N LEU A 144 0.42 17.45 2.59
CA LEU A 144 0.84 16.05 2.59
C LEU A 144 0.89 15.55 1.15
N SER A 145 1.97 14.86 0.81
CA SER A 145 2.08 14.15 -0.46
C SER A 145 1.10 12.98 -0.48
N ARG A 146 0.56 12.63 -1.65
CA ARG A 146 -0.33 11.46 -1.84
C ARG A 146 0.12 10.70 -3.08
N GLU A 147 0.03 9.39 -3.08
CA GLU A 147 0.39 8.56 -4.24
C GLU A 147 -0.86 7.93 -4.85
N ALA A 148 -0.80 7.67 -6.16
CA ALA A 148 -1.83 6.89 -6.82
C ALA A 148 -1.90 5.49 -6.20
N PRO A 149 -3.11 4.94 -5.97
CA PRO A 149 -3.28 3.62 -5.35
C PRO A 149 -2.61 2.49 -6.15
N ARG A 150 -2.38 2.73 -7.44
CA ARG A 150 -1.71 1.81 -8.35
C ARG A 150 -0.69 2.60 -9.18
N PRO A 151 0.47 2.01 -9.50
CA PRO A 151 1.43 2.66 -10.38
C PRO A 151 0.86 2.82 -11.79
N LEU A 152 1.36 3.86 -12.46
CA LEU A 152 1.16 4.17 -13.86
C LEU A 152 1.69 3.06 -14.75
N ALA A 153 2.89 2.56 -14.45
CA ALA A 153 3.51 1.51 -15.25
C ALA A 153 4.42 0.59 -14.44
N PHE A 154 4.64 -0.62 -14.96
CA PHE A 154 5.62 -1.60 -14.47
C PHE A 154 6.49 -2.08 -15.62
N ILE A 155 7.81 -2.00 -15.42
CA ILE A 155 8.81 -2.44 -16.40
C ILE A 155 9.74 -3.43 -15.72
N TRP A 156 9.72 -4.68 -16.17
CA TRP A 156 10.65 -5.69 -15.71
C TRP A 156 11.93 -5.61 -16.54
N HIS A 157 13.06 -5.51 -15.87
CA HIS A 157 14.39 -5.52 -16.45
C HIS A 157 15.06 -6.87 -16.21
N SER A 158 15.51 -7.54 -17.27
CA SER A 158 16.31 -8.76 -17.17
C SER A 158 17.50 -8.72 -18.11
N SER A 159 18.62 -9.31 -17.70
CA SER A 159 19.87 -9.37 -18.48
C SER A 159 19.75 -10.15 -19.80
N HIS A 160 18.65 -10.87 -20.03
CA HIS A 160 18.50 -11.80 -21.15
C HIS A 160 17.43 -11.41 -22.18
N GLN A 161 16.71 -10.30 -21.99
CA GLN A 161 15.60 -9.92 -22.87
C GLN A 161 15.84 -8.56 -23.53
N VAL A 162 15.49 -8.46 -24.81
CA VAL A 162 15.36 -7.18 -25.50
C VAL A 162 14.03 -6.58 -25.06
N GLN A 163 14.09 -5.47 -24.32
CA GLN A 163 12.93 -4.89 -23.67
C GLN A 163 12.71 -3.46 -24.13
N VAL A 164 11.44 -3.10 -24.29
CA VAL A 164 11.09 -1.69 -24.51
C VAL A 164 11.24 -0.94 -23.18
N GLU A 165 12.20 -0.04 -23.15
CA GLU A 165 12.44 0.86 -22.03
C GLU A 165 11.55 2.11 -22.11
N VAL A 166 11.15 2.64 -20.95
CA VAL A 166 10.55 3.98 -20.83
C VAL A 166 11.69 5.00 -20.77
N VAL A 167 11.88 5.75 -21.85
CA VAL A 167 12.97 6.74 -21.97
C VAL A 167 12.59 8.11 -21.42
N ARG A 168 11.28 8.43 -21.39
CA ARG A 168 10.78 9.72 -20.90
C ARG A 168 9.34 9.59 -20.42
N VAL A 169 9.02 10.31 -19.35
CA VAL A 169 7.64 10.49 -18.87
C VAL A 169 7.33 11.98 -18.82
N GLU A 170 6.14 12.36 -19.27
CA GLU A 170 5.70 13.75 -19.32
C GLU A 170 4.32 13.91 -18.68
N ILE A 171 4.08 15.08 -18.08
CA ILE A 171 2.76 15.53 -17.64
C ILE A 171 2.44 16.78 -18.47
N PRO A 172 1.96 16.62 -19.72
CA PRO A 172 1.81 17.73 -20.67
C PRO A 172 0.70 18.71 -20.25
N ALA A 173 -0.27 18.24 -19.49
CA ALA A 173 -1.39 19.02 -18.97
C ALA A 173 -1.87 18.45 -17.63
N PRO A 174 -2.58 19.24 -16.82
CA PRO A 174 -3.23 18.73 -15.61
C PRO A 174 -4.13 17.52 -15.93
N GLY A 175 -3.90 16.39 -15.26
CA GLY A 175 -4.70 15.18 -15.45
C GLY A 175 -4.31 14.29 -16.64
N ALA A 176 -3.22 14.59 -17.35
CA ALA A 176 -2.72 13.78 -18.46
C ALA A 176 -1.27 13.34 -18.23
N ILE A 177 -0.92 12.13 -18.67
CA ILE A 177 0.45 11.59 -18.59
C ILE A 177 0.80 10.93 -19.92
N GLU A 178 2.02 11.16 -20.40
CA GLU A 178 2.61 10.47 -21.54
C GLU A 178 3.84 9.65 -21.12
N LEU A 179 3.93 8.40 -21.58
CA LEU A 179 5.15 7.60 -21.54
C LEU A 179 5.71 7.48 -22.95
N HIS A 180 6.98 7.81 -23.08
CA HIS A 180 7.74 7.66 -24.32
C HIS A 180 8.69 6.49 -24.15
N THR A 181 8.73 5.63 -25.15
CA THR A 181 9.48 4.39 -25.13
C THR A 181 10.65 4.41 -26.11
N SER A 182 11.62 3.52 -25.88
CA SER A 182 12.83 3.37 -26.68
C SER A 182 12.57 2.96 -28.13
N ASP A 183 11.44 2.30 -28.42
CA ASP A 183 10.97 1.98 -29.77
C ASP A 183 10.27 3.17 -30.47
N GLY A 184 10.16 4.32 -29.80
CA GLY A 184 9.55 5.54 -30.32
C GLY A 184 8.04 5.64 -30.12
N ALA A 185 7.40 4.65 -29.47
CA ALA A 185 5.98 4.74 -29.14
C ALA A 185 5.71 5.80 -28.05
N VAL A 186 4.47 6.31 -28.06
CA VAL A 186 3.99 7.26 -27.04
C VAL A 186 2.63 6.79 -26.52
N HIS A 187 2.62 6.35 -25.27
CA HIS A 187 1.44 5.89 -24.56
C HIS A 187 0.87 7.03 -23.73
N ARG A 188 -0.44 7.28 -23.87
CA ARG A 188 -1.13 8.38 -23.18
C ARG A 188 -2.20 7.83 -22.28
N THR A 189 -2.28 8.36 -21.06
CA THR A 189 -3.35 8.06 -20.11
C THR A 189 -3.80 9.35 -19.42
N THR A 190 -4.91 9.25 -18.71
CA THR A 190 -5.43 10.33 -17.88
C THR A 190 -5.47 9.92 -16.41
N PHE A 191 -5.49 10.89 -15.52
CA PHE A 191 -5.72 10.65 -14.09
C PHE A 191 -6.65 11.70 -13.51
N ASP A 192 -7.46 11.31 -12.53
CA ASP A 192 -8.27 12.24 -11.74
C ASP A 192 -7.37 13.02 -10.75
N PRO A 193 -7.23 14.35 -10.90
CA PRO A 193 -6.41 15.15 -9.97
C PRO A 193 -6.99 15.21 -8.55
N ALA A 194 -8.28 14.94 -8.34
CA ALA A 194 -8.86 14.93 -6.99
C ALA A 194 -8.55 13.62 -6.26
N GLY A 195 -8.86 12.49 -6.93
CA GLY A 195 -8.77 11.14 -6.40
C GLY A 195 -7.48 10.37 -6.71
N LEU A 196 -6.58 10.91 -7.53
CA LEU A 196 -5.33 10.25 -7.97
C LEU A 196 -5.54 8.91 -8.71
N ALA A 197 -6.74 8.67 -9.22
CA ALA A 197 -7.04 7.47 -9.98
C ALA A 197 -6.50 7.60 -11.41
N ILE A 198 -5.63 6.69 -11.82
CA ILE A 198 -5.13 6.59 -13.19
C ILE A 198 -6.10 5.74 -14.00
N ALA A 199 -6.49 6.20 -15.19
CA ALA A 199 -7.44 5.53 -16.06
C ALA A 199 -6.86 4.21 -16.61
N ASP A 200 -5.72 4.31 -17.28
CA ASP A 200 -5.02 3.19 -17.91
C ASP A 200 -3.65 2.98 -17.26
N ARG A 201 -3.25 1.72 -17.10
CA ARG A 201 -1.96 1.35 -16.52
C ARG A 201 -1.17 0.61 -17.57
N PHE A 202 0.14 0.83 -17.62
CA PHE A 202 0.95 0.28 -18.67
C PHE A 202 1.90 -0.81 -18.17
N GLU A 203 1.94 -1.94 -18.85
CA GLU A 203 2.83 -3.04 -18.51
C GLU A 203 3.50 -3.63 -19.74
N GLN A 204 4.65 -4.26 -19.52
CA GLN A 204 5.30 -5.02 -20.57
C GLN A 204 4.45 -6.22 -20.97
N CYS A 205 4.27 -6.41 -22.27
CA CYS A 205 3.45 -7.47 -22.86
C CYS A 205 4.19 -8.15 -24.03
N GLY A 206 3.70 -9.34 -24.40
CA GLY A 206 4.33 -10.23 -25.38
C GLY A 206 5.29 -11.23 -24.73
N ASP A 207 5.64 -12.29 -25.47
CA ASP A 207 6.39 -13.45 -24.94
C ASP A 207 7.79 -13.08 -24.39
N GLU A 208 8.32 -11.92 -24.79
CA GLU A 208 9.65 -11.42 -24.38
C GLU A 208 9.61 -10.00 -23.79
N GLY A 209 8.43 -9.44 -23.48
CA GLY A 209 8.33 -8.06 -22.94
C GLY A 209 8.72 -6.97 -23.95
N GLN A 210 8.45 -7.22 -25.23
CA GLN A 210 8.84 -6.37 -26.35
C GLN A 210 7.91 -5.16 -26.58
N PHE A 211 6.77 -5.08 -25.89
CA PHE A 211 5.81 -3.99 -26.06
C PHE A 211 5.33 -3.48 -24.72
N ILE A 212 4.79 -2.26 -24.72
CA ILE A 212 4.02 -1.73 -23.59
C ILE A 212 2.53 -1.72 -23.96
N CYS A 213 1.70 -2.33 -23.12
CA CYS A 213 0.25 -2.44 -23.28
C CYS A 213 -0.50 -1.76 -22.12
N PRO A 214 -1.71 -1.21 -22.34
CA PRO A 214 -2.62 -0.75 -21.29
C PRO A 214 -3.29 -1.89 -20.50
#